data_AF-A0A9Q0FJH2-F1
#
_entry.id   AF-A0A9Q0FJH2-F1
#
_cell.length_a   1.000
_cell.length_b   1.000
_cell.length_c   1.000
_cell.angle_alpha   90.00
_cell.angle_beta   90.00
_cell.angle_gamma   90.00
#
_symmetry.space_group_name_H-M   'P 1'
#
loop_
_entity.id
_entity.type
_entity.pdbx_description
1 polymer ?
#
loop_
_entity_poly.entity_id
_entity_poly.type
_entity_poly.pdbx_seq_one_letter_code
_entity_poly.pdbx_strand_id
1 'polypeptide(L)'
;MLSSLSPPTPSLVNRNRCPVNETGRLSLPKSSKLLIGPRRTGYSSSRLRMSTGNGGVGMNPPGGVGEKDGVIIVDHGSRRRESNLMLNEFVNMFRDKTGYPIVEPAHMELAEPSIRDAFGACVRQGAIRVIVSPFFLFPGRHWHQDIPALTAEAAKDHPGVSYIVAAPLGLHELLVDVVNDRIKYCLSHVAGDAEECAVCAGTGKCKLY
;
A
#
# COMPACT_ATOMS: atom_id res chain seq x y z
N MET A 1 -3.62 68.86 38.05
CA MET A 1 -4.62 69.42 37.12
C MET A 1 -4.43 68.73 35.78
N LEU A 2 -5.49 68.09 35.25
CA LEU A 2 -5.82 67.85 33.81
C LEU A 2 -4.70 67.24 32.91
N SER A 3 -4.87 66.21 32.09
CA SER A 3 -6.03 65.48 31.59
C SER A 3 -5.53 64.26 30.79
N SER A 4 -6.30 63.17 30.86
CA SER A 4 -6.64 62.20 29.80
C SER A 4 -5.82 62.13 28.49
N LEU A 5 -5.37 60.93 28.11
CA LEU A 5 -5.93 60.10 27.01
C LEU A 5 -4.93 58.99 26.60
N SER A 6 -5.33 57.73 26.77
CA SER A 6 -4.66 56.55 26.18
C SER A 6 -5.37 56.14 24.88
N PRO A 7 -4.66 55.73 23.81
CA PRO A 7 -5.25 55.00 22.69
C PRO A 7 -4.97 53.49 22.76
N PRO A 8 -5.70 52.67 21.99
CA PRO A 8 -6.23 51.39 22.46
C PRO A 8 -5.45 50.14 22.01
N THR A 9 -5.73 49.04 22.71
CA THR A 9 -5.29 47.68 22.42
C THR A 9 -5.97 47.10 21.16
N PRO A 10 -5.27 46.28 20.36
CA PRO A 10 -5.87 45.60 19.21
C PRO A 10 -6.75 44.42 19.66
N SER A 11 -8.01 44.44 19.23
CA SER A 11 -9.01 43.42 19.54
C SER A 11 -8.88 42.18 18.66
N LEU A 12 -8.98 41.02 19.30
CA LEU A 12 -9.10 39.70 18.69
C LEU A 12 -10.47 39.59 17.98
N VAL A 13 -10.46 39.52 16.65
CA VAL A 13 -11.66 39.21 15.87
C VAL A 13 -11.80 37.70 15.73
N ASN A 14 -12.72 37.14 16.51
CA ASN A 14 -13.23 35.79 16.43
C ASN A 14 -14.06 35.60 15.14
N ARG A 15 -13.45 35.03 14.09
CA ARG A 15 -14.15 34.65 12.85
C ARG A 15 -14.57 33.19 12.93
N ASN A 16 -15.70 32.92 13.59
CA ASN A 16 -16.51 31.72 13.35
C ASN A 16 -17.92 31.92 13.94
N ARG A 17 -18.78 32.64 13.20
CA ARG A 17 -20.23 32.53 13.32
C ARG A 17 -20.86 32.54 11.93
N CYS A 18 -21.56 31.48 11.59
CA CYS A 18 -22.53 31.48 10.49
C CYS A 18 -23.77 32.28 10.93
N PRO A 19 -24.34 33.15 10.08
CA PRO A 19 -25.57 33.83 10.41
C PRO A 19 -26.77 32.88 10.27
N VAL A 20 -27.59 32.80 11.30
CA VAL A 20 -28.90 32.12 11.31
C VAL A 20 -29.97 33.20 11.11
N ASN A 21 -30.91 32.98 10.20
CA ASN A 21 -32.04 33.88 9.95
C ASN A 21 -33.27 33.50 10.79
N GLU A 22 -34.07 34.50 11.19
CA GLU A 22 -35.10 34.47 12.25
C GLU A 22 -36.36 33.61 12.00
N THR A 23 -36.31 32.57 11.16
CA THR A 23 -37.48 31.70 10.91
C THR A 23 -37.22 30.19 10.91
N GLY A 24 -36.04 29.72 11.33
CA GLY A 24 -35.86 28.32 11.75
C GLY A 24 -36.19 27.22 10.72
N ARG A 25 -35.94 27.47 9.42
CA ARG A 25 -36.04 26.43 8.37
C ARG A 25 -34.79 26.38 7.49
N LEU A 26 -34.26 25.16 7.31
CA LEU A 26 -33.15 24.85 6.40
C LEU A 26 -33.63 25.00 4.94
N SER A 27 -33.01 25.91 4.18
CA SER A 27 -33.24 26.06 2.74
C SER A 27 -32.26 25.19 1.95
N LEU A 28 -32.79 24.17 1.25
CA LEU A 28 -32.03 23.39 0.26
C LEU A 28 -31.74 24.24 -0.99
N PRO A 29 -30.53 24.23 -1.56
CA PRO A 29 -30.26 24.94 -2.80
C PRO A 29 -30.95 24.27 -4.00
N LYS A 30 -31.53 25.11 -4.85
CA LYS A 30 -32.24 24.75 -6.08
C LYS A 30 -31.30 24.11 -7.11
N SER A 31 -31.75 23.00 -7.69
CA SER A 31 -31.09 22.20 -8.70
C SER A 31 -30.69 23.01 -9.94
N SER A 32 -29.40 23.06 -10.25
CA SER A 32 -28.91 23.42 -11.58
C SER A 32 -28.91 22.17 -12.46
N LYS A 33 -29.62 22.26 -13.60
CA LYS A 33 -29.61 21.24 -14.65
C LYS A 33 -28.20 21.12 -15.21
N LEU A 34 -27.51 20.03 -14.90
CA LEU A 34 -26.29 19.64 -15.60
C LEU A 34 -26.66 18.64 -16.71
N LEU A 35 -26.33 19.01 -17.94
CA LEU A 35 -26.58 18.24 -19.16
C LEU A 35 -25.90 16.87 -19.07
N ILE A 36 -26.70 15.81 -19.19
CA ILE A 36 -26.26 14.42 -19.26
C ILE A 36 -25.72 14.17 -20.67
N GLY A 37 -24.39 14.16 -20.82
CA GLY A 37 -23.72 13.56 -21.97
C GLY A 37 -23.57 12.05 -21.77
N PRO A 38 -23.52 11.23 -22.83
CA PRO A 38 -23.45 9.78 -22.70
C PRO A 38 -22.08 9.38 -22.13
N ARG A 39 -22.04 8.89 -20.89
CA ARG A 39 -20.83 8.25 -20.35
C ARG A 39 -20.70 6.88 -21.00
N ARG A 40 -19.74 6.79 -21.92
CA ARG A 40 -19.28 5.54 -22.53
C ARG A 40 -18.84 4.57 -21.42
N THR A 41 -19.57 3.46 -21.31
CA THR A 41 -19.06 2.21 -20.74
C THR A 41 -17.91 1.74 -21.63
N GLY A 42 -16.70 1.66 -21.08
CA GLY A 42 -15.54 1.26 -21.88
C GLY A 42 -14.32 1.06 -21.01
N TYR A 43 -14.27 -0.06 -20.29
CA TYR A 43 -13.00 -0.66 -19.92
C TYR A 43 -12.35 -1.10 -21.23
N SER A 44 -11.46 -0.28 -21.79
CA SER A 44 -10.68 -0.67 -22.95
C SER A 44 -9.67 -1.71 -22.48
N SER A 45 -10.02 -2.99 -22.64
CA SER A 45 -9.04 -4.06 -22.66
C SER A 45 -8.10 -3.77 -23.84
N SER A 46 -6.98 -3.12 -23.59
CA SER A 46 -5.84 -3.14 -24.50
C SER A 46 -5.36 -4.59 -24.55
N ARG A 47 -5.93 -5.32 -25.51
CA ARG A 47 -5.58 -6.67 -25.92
C ARG A 47 -4.09 -6.65 -26.27
N LEU A 48 -3.22 -7.02 -25.34
CA LEU A 48 -1.81 -7.23 -25.61
C LEU A 48 -1.72 -8.35 -26.65
N ARG A 49 -1.28 -8.00 -27.86
CA ARG A 49 -0.98 -8.97 -28.92
C ARG A 49 0.14 -9.87 -28.42
N MET A 50 -0.12 -11.18 -28.34
CA MET A 50 0.95 -12.16 -28.26
C MET A 50 1.68 -12.17 -29.61
N SER A 51 2.90 -11.66 -29.64
CA SER A 51 3.85 -11.99 -30.70
C SER A 51 4.66 -13.19 -30.24
N THR A 52 4.41 -14.34 -30.84
CA THR A 52 5.34 -15.46 -30.90
C THR A 52 6.54 -15.05 -31.76
N GLY A 53 7.74 -15.03 -31.18
CA GLY A 53 8.97 -14.73 -31.90
C GLY A 53 10.23 -14.93 -31.08
N ASN A 54 10.85 -16.09 -31.24
CA ASN A 54 12.28 -16.45 -31.10
C ASN A 54 13.23 -15.57 -30.27
N GLY A 55 13.85 -16.22 -29.27
CA GLY A 55 15.31 -16.27 -29.11
C GLY A 55 16.06 -14.93 -29.08
N GLY A 56 15.96 -14.23 -27.96
CA GLY A 56 16.88 -13.16 -27.60
C GLY A 56 17.12 -13.20 -26.10
N VAL A 57 18.38 -13.32 -25.67
CA VAL A 57 18.78 -13.20 -24.26
C VAL A 57 18.26 -11.84 -23.78
N GLY A 58 17.20 -11.87 -22.96
CA GLY A 58 16.54 -10.69 -22.47
C GLY A 58 17.47 -9.93 -21.55
N MET A 59 18.16 -8.91 -22.09
CA MET A 59 18.71 -7.86 -21.24
C MET A 59 17.53 -7.13 -20.62
N ASN A 60 17.30 -7.39 -19.33
CA ASN A 60 16.36 -6.59 -18.54
C ASN A 60 16.70 -5.10 -18.71
N PRO A 61 15.70 -4.22 -18.89
CA PRO A 61 15.95 -2.79 -19.00
C PRO A 61 16.72 -2.30 -17.76
N PRO A 62 17.63 -1.32 -17.92
CA PRO A 62 18.42 -0.81 -16.81
C PRO A 62 17.48 -0.23 -15.74
N GLY A 63 17.31 -0.96 -14.63
CA GLY A 63 16.45 -0.59 -13.50
C GLY A 63 15.39 -1.64 -13.10
N GLY A 64 15.23 -2.73 -13.84
CA GLY A 64 14.30 -3.83 -13.48
C GLY A 64 14.89 -4.88 -12.53
N VAL A 65 14.02 -5.74 -11.99
CA VAL A 65 14.41 -6.98 -11.30
C VAL A 65 14.83 -8.00 -12.36
N GLY A 66 16.06 -8.51 -12.26
CA GLY A 66 16.63 -9.48 -13.20
C GLY A 66 16.54 -10.93 -12.74
N GLU A 67 16.92 -11.85 -13.63
CA GLU A 67 16.85 -13.31 -13.41
C GLU A 67 17.66 -13.81 -12.20
N LYS A 68 18.69 -13.05 -11.80
CA LYS A 68 19.53 -13.35 -10.63
C LYS A 68 19.35 -12.35 -9.50
N ASP A 69 18.22 -11.66 -9.47
CA ASP A 69 17.82 -10.86 -8.33
C ASP A 69 16.86 -11.67 -7.44
N GLY A 70 17.11 -11.65 -6.13
CA GLY A 70 16.16 -12.12 -5.13
C GLY A 70 15.33 -10.96 -4.59
N VAL A 71 14.01 -11.13 -4.50
CA VAL A 71 13.12 -10.17 -3.84
C VAL A 71 12.70 -10.74 -2.50
N ILE A 72 12.91 -10.01 -1.41
CA ILE A 72 12.38 -10.36 -0.10
C ILE A 72 11.23 -9.40 0.20
N ILE A 73 10.04 -9.91 0.50
CA ILE A 73 8.91 -9.12 0.97
C ILE A 73 8.82 -9.27 2.48
N VAL A 74 9.01 -8.16 3.21
CA VAL A 74 9.17 -8.14 4.67
C VAL A 74 8.00 -7.48 5.36
N ASP A 75 7.36 -8.14 6.32
CA ASP A 75 6.44 -7.49 7.27
C ASP A 75 7.01 -7.52 8.72
N HIS A 76 6.21 -7.11 9.71
CA HIS A 76 6.63 -7.17 11.12
C HIS A 76 6.69 -8.60 11.68
N GLY A 77 5.93 -9.51 11.08
CA GLY A 77 5.49 -10.76 11.66
C GLY A 77 4.32 -10.56 12.61
N SER A 78 3.71 -11.67 13.01
CA SER A 78 2.65 -11.73 13.99
C SER A 78 2.80 -12.95 14.88
N ARG A 79 2.33 -12.84 16.13
CA ARG A 79 2.13 -13.99 17.01
C ARG A 79 1.00 -14.90 16.54
N ARG A 80 0.11 -14.39 15.66
CA ARG A 80 -0.98 -15.17 15.05
C ARG A 80 -0.46 -15.81 13.77
N ARG A 81 -0.43 -17.15 13.74
CA ARG A 81 0.08 -17.92 12.59
C ARG A 81 -0.66 -17.57 11.30
N GLU A 82 -1.97 -17.38 11.39
CA GLU A 82 -2.84 -17.06 10.25
C GLU A 82 -2.42 -15.73 9.60
N SER A 83 -1.98 -14.75 10.39
CA SER A 83 -1.47 -13.49 9.85
C SER A 83 -0.18 -13.66 9.07
N ASN A 84 0.72 -14.54 9.52
CA ASN A 84 1.97 -14.81 8.80
C ASN A 84 1.71 -15.58 7.50
N LEU A 85 0.71 -16.49 7.48
CA LEU A 85 0.32 -17.21 6.26
C LEU A 85 -0.21 -16.27 5.16
N MET A 86 -0.86 -15.16 5.53
CA MET A 86 -1.28 -14.15 4.53
C MET A 86 -0.10 -13.51 3.79
N LEU A 87 1.06 -13.34 4.44
CA LEU A 87 2.26 -12.85 3.76
C LEU A 87 2.76 -13.87 2.73
N ASN A 88 2.72 -15.16 3.07
CA ASN A 88 3.10 -16.23 2.15
C ASN A 88 2.17 -16.28 0.93
N GLU A 89 0.85 -16.13 1.14
CA GLU A 89 -0.13 -16.01 0.06
C GLU A 89 0.15 -14.79 -0.81
N PHE A 90 0.45 -13.65 -0.20
CA PHE A 90 0.83 -12.44 -0.93
C PHE A 90 2.10 -12.60 -1.75
N VAL A 91 3.14 -13.24 -1.21
CA VAL A 91 4.38 -13.55 -1.93
C VAL A 91 4.11 -14.45 -3.13
N ASN A 92 3.24 -15.44 -3.00
CA ASN A 92 2.85 -16.30 -4.13
C ASN A 92 2.10 -15.50 -5.20
N MET A 93 1.11 -14.69 -4.82
CA MET A 93 0.41 -13.79 -5.75
C MET A 93 1.38 -12.83 -6.44
N PHE A 94 2.35 -12.28 -5.70
CA PHE A 94 3.35 -11.37 -6.24
C PHE A 94 4.26 -12.08 -7.24
N ARG A 95 4.74 -13.29 -6.91
CA ARG A 95 5.56 -14.12 -7.80
C ARG A 95 4.81 -14.44 -9.08
N ASP A 96 3.57 -14.92 -8.99
CA ASP A 96 2.73 -15.27 -10.14
C ASP A 96 2.42 -14.05 -11.02
N LYS A 97 2.21 -12.89 -10.40
CA LYS A 97 1.88 -11.65 -11.11
C LYS A 97 3.09 -11.02 -11.83
N THR A 98 4.27 -11.11 -11.23
CA THR A 98 5.49 -10.45 -11.74
C THR A 98 6.36 -11.36 -12.60
N GLY A 99 6.28 -12.68 -12.39
CA GLY A 99 7.16 -13.67 -13.01
C GLY A 99 8.59 -13.66 -12.46
N TYR A 100 8.87 -12.95 -11.36
CA TYR A 100 10.22 -12.92 -10.78
C TYR A 100 10.60 -14.31 -10.24
N PRO A 101 11.80 -14.81 -10.57
CA PRO A 101 12.14 -16.20 -10.30
C PRO A 101 12.40 -16.48 -8.82
N ILE A 102 12.93 -15.49 -8.07
CA ILE A 102 13.33 -15.64 -6.67
C ILE A 102 12.59 -14.60 -5.85
N VAL A 103 11.56 -15.04 -5.11
CA VAL A 103 10.78 -14.19 -4.20
C VAL A 103 10.60 -14.92 -2.88
N GLU A 104 10.98 -14.32 -1.77
CA GLU A 104 10.91 -14.92 -0.43
C GLU A 104 10.12 -14.03 0.54
N PRO A 105 9.27 -14.61 1.41
CA PRO A 105 8.73 -13.89 2.56
C PRO A 105 9.80 -13.71 3.63
N ALA A 106 9.71 -12.65 4.42
CA ALA A 106 10.39 -12.58 5.71
C ALA A 106 9.57 -11.80 6.74
N HIS A 107 9.85 -12.06 8.01
CA HIS A 107 9.28 -11.36 9.14
C HIS A 107 10.42 -10.70 9.92
N MET A 108 10.19 -9.47 10.38
CA MET A 108 11.21 -8.68 11.04
C MET A 108 11.53 -9.16 12.46
N GLU A 109 10.52 -9.51 13.27
CA GLU A 109 10.74 -9.79 14.70
C GLU A 109 9.83 -10.85 15.33
N LEU A 110 8.61 -11.06 14.85
CA LEU A 110 7.59 -11.85 15.57
C LEU A 110 7.38 -13.27 15.02
N ALA A 111 7.99 -13.63 13.91
CA ALA A 111 7.78 -14.88 13.22
C ALA A 111 8.98 -15.27 12.35
N GLU A 112 8.95 -16.49 11.84
CA GLU A 112 9.92 -17.02 10.89
C GLU A 112 9.26 -17.24 9.53
N PRO A 113 9.98 -17.10 8.41
CA PRO A 113 11.44 -16.89 8.31
C PRO A 113 11.89 -15.46 8.61
N SER A 114 13.07 -15.32 9.21
CA SER A 114 13.73 -14.03 9.44
C SER A 114 14.28 -13.42 8.14
N ILE A 115 14.65 -12.14 8.16
CA ILE A 115 15.34 -11.48 7.03
C ILE A 115 16.63 -12.24 6.67
N ARG A 116 17.35 -12.77 7.65
CA ARG A 116 18.58 -13.55 7.42
C ARG A 116 18.29 -14.86 6.69
N ASP A 117 17.26 -15.57 7.09
CA ASP A 117 16.87 -16.85 6.48
C ASP A 117 16.42 -16.66 5.03
N ALA A 118 15.60 -15.64 4.78
CA ALA A 118 15.14 -15.28 3.44
C ALA A 118 16.29 -14.82 2.55
N PHE A 119 17.23 -14.01 3.06
CA PHE A 119 18.43 -13.61 2.32
C PHE A 119 19.26 -14.82 1.91
N GLY A 120 19.54 -15.73 2.85
CA GLY A 120 20.25 -16.97 2.55
C GLY A 120 19.49 -17.85 1.55
N ALA A 121 18.15 -17.87 1.61
CA ALA A 121 17.32 -18.59 0.65
C ALA A 121 17.42 -18.01 -0.77
N CYS A 122 17.41 -16.69 -0.92
CA CYS A 122 17.66 -16.05 -2.21
C CYS A 122 19.04 -16.42 -2.78
N VAL A 123 20.08 -16.37 -1.93
CA VAL A 123 21.46 -16.69 -2.36
C VAL A 123 21.59 -18.16 -2.76
N ARG A 124 20.98 -19.10 -2.02
CA ARG A 124 20.95 -20.53 -2.39
C ARG A 124 20.27 -20.79 -3.74
N GLN A 125 19.33 -19.93 -4.14
CA GLN A 125 18.68 -19.97 -5.44
C GLN A 125 19.48 -19.28 -6.56
N GLY A 126 20.66 -18.71 -6.24
CA GLY A 126 21.57 -18.11 -7.21
C GLY A 126 21.47 -16.59 -7.34
N ALA A 127 20.80 -15.91 -6.40
CA ALA A 127 20.73 -14.45 -6.40
C ALA A 127 22.11 -13.82 -6.19
N ILE A 128 22.46 -12.84 -7.03
CA ILE A 128 23.68 -12.00 -6.91
C ILE A 128 23.37 -10.59 -6.39
N ARG A 129 22.08 -10.26 -6.33
CA ARG A 129 21.55 -9.04 -5.71
C ARG A 129 20.25 -9.35 -4.99
N VAL A 130 20.07 -8.78 -3.81
CA VAL A 130 18.86 -8.95 -3.00
C VAL A 130 18.14 -7.61 -2.82
N ILE A 131 16.84 -7.59 -3.11
CA ILE A 131 15.97 -6.43 -3.00
C ILE A 131 15.01 -6.67 -1.85
N VAL A 132 15.21 -5.97 -0.74
CA VAL A 132 14.36 -6.08 0.45
C VAL A 132 13.25 -5.04 0.38
N SER A 133 12.01 -5.49 0.21
CA SER A 133 10.83 -4.66 0.05
C SER A 133 9.96 -4.71 1.31
N PRO A 134 9.89 -3.62 2.10
CA PRO A 134 9.00 -3.56 3.26
C PRO A 134 7.52 -3.50 2.83
N PHE A 135 6.72 -4.46 3.31
CA PHE A 135 5.27 -4.51 3.12
C PHE A 135 4.55 -3.66 4.18
N PHE A 136 4.90 -2.37 4.24
CA PHE A 136 4.35 -1.39 5.17
C PHE A 136 3.62 -0.28 4.44
N LEU A 137 2.54 0.25 5.04
CA LEU A 137 1.77 1.35 4.45
C LEU A 137 2.49 2.70 4.55
N PHE A 138 3.28 2.93 5.61
CA PHE A 138 3.91 4.22 5.86
C PHE A 138 5.38 4.08 6.26
N PRO A 139 6.22 5.08 5.96
CA PRO A 139 7.57 5.14 6.47
C PRO A 139 7.57 5.31 7.99
N GLY A 140 8.57 4.71 8.64
CA GLY A 140 8.72 4.74 10.10
C GLY A 140 10.07 4.19 10.54
N ARG A 141 10.27 4.06 11.85
CA ARG A 141 11.54 3.59 12.45
C ARG A 141 12.05 2.30 11.80
N HIS A 142 11.17 1.33 11.60
CA HIS A 142 11.51 0.03 11.04
C HIS A 142 12.12 0.10 9.65
N TRP A 143 11.59 0.97 8.79
CA TRP A 143 12.15 1.20 7.46
C TRP A 143 13.47 1.99 7.53
N HIS A 144 13.58 2.98 8.42
CA HIS A 144 14.76 3.82 8.51
C HIS A 144 15.98 3.15 9.17
N GLN A 145 15.76 2.21 10.07
CA GLN A 145 16.81 1.70 10.96
C GLN A 145 16.85 0.18 10.98
N ASP A 146 15.74 -0.46 11.34
CA ASP A 146 15.75 -1.89 11.70
C ASP A 146 15.96 -2.80 10.48
N ILE A 147 15.17 -2.63 9.41
CA ILE A 147 15.31 -3.44 8.17
C ILE A 147 16.70 -3.24 7.52
N PRO A 148 17.22 -2.01 7.34
CA PRO A 148 18.58 -1.81 6.85
C PRO A 148 19.64 -2.51 7.71
N ALA A 149 19.55 -2.42 9.04
CA ALA A 149 20.51 -3.05 9.93
C ALA A 149 20.46 -4.59 9.85
N LEU A 150 19.25 -5.17 9.87
CA LEU A 150 19.06 -6.63 9.76
C LEU A 150 19.51 -7.16 8.40
N THR A 151 19.25 -6.42 7.32
CA THR A 151 19.68 -6.78 5.97
C THR A 151 21.21 -6.71 5.86
N ALA A 152 21.82 -5.67 6.41
CA ALA A 152 23.28 -5.53 6.44
C ALA A 152 23.96 -6.66 7.23
N GLU A 153 23.35 -7.09 8.34
CA GLU A 153 23.84 -8.23 9.11
C GLU A 153 23.77 -9.53 8.31
N ALA A 154 22.62 -9.81 7.68
CA ALA A 154 22.45 -10.99 6.83
C ALA A 154 23.44 -11.04 5.66
N ALA A 155 23.73 -9.88 5.05
CA ALA A 155 24.65 -9.80 3.91
C ALA A 155 26.11 -10.14 4.27
N LYS A 156 26.52 -10.04 5.55
CA LYS A 156 27.89 -10.40 5.98
C LYS A 156 28.23 -11.86 5.71
N ASP A 157 27.24 -12.75 5.73
CA ASP A 157 27.40 -14.17 5.46
C ASP A 157 27.59 -14.48 3.95
N HIS A 158 27.39 -13.50 3.08
CA HIS A 158 27.33 -13.67 1.62
C HIS A 158 28.19 -12.63 0.86
N PRO A 159 29.53 -12.66 1.03
CA PRO A 159 30.41 -11.71 0.35
C PRO A 159 30.28 -11.86 -1.18
N GLY A 160 29.96 -10.75 -1.85
CA GLY A 160 29.74 -10.70 -3.31
C GLY A 160 28.28 -10.56 -3.73
N VAL A 161 27.33 -10.67 -2.79
CA VAL A 161 25.92 -10.39 -3.04
C VAL A 161 25.62 -8.95 -2.67
N SER A 162 25.18 -8.15 -3.65
CA SER A 162 24.75 -6.77 -3.42
C SER A 162 23.33 -6.73 -2.85
N TYR A 163 22.93 -5.64 -2.19
CA TYR A 163 21.55 -5.51 -1.72
C TYR A 163 21.06 -4.06 -1.71
N ILE A 164 19.74 -3.91 -1.70
CA ILE A 164 19.04 -2.63 -1.52
C ILE A 164 17.80 -2.84 -0.65
N VAL A 165 17.49 -1.86 0.20
CA VAL A 165 16.20 -1.77 0.88
C VAL A 165 15.33 -0.77 0.12
N ALA A 166 14.21 -1.24 -0.42
CA ALA A 166 13.27 -0.42 -1.16
C ALA A 166 12.45 0.49 -0.21
N ALA A 167 11.74 1.47 -0.79
CA ALA A 167 10.73 2.21 -0.06
C ALA A 167 9.56 1.28 0.35
N PRO A 168 8.88 1.55 1.47
CA PRO A 168 7.60 0.90 1.78
C PRO A 168 6.53 1.34 0.77
N LEU A 169 5.34 0.74 0.82
CA LEU A 169 4.24 1.05 -0.11
C LEU A 169 3.91 2.55 -0.15
N GLY A 170 3.86 3.19 1.02
CA GLY A 170 3.69 4.63 1.13
C GLY A 170 2.37 5.14 0.54
N LEU A 171 2.35 6.42 0.17
CA LEU A 171 1.24 7.02 -0.56
C LEU A 171 1.39 6.68 -2.05
N HIS A 172 0.63 5.69 -2.52
CA HIS A 172 0.64 5.25 -3.90
C HIS A 172 -0.78 5.27 -4.46
N GLU A 173 -0.99 5.74 -5.70
CA GLU A 173 -2.32 5.88 -6.30
C GLU A 173 -3.08 4.53 -6.34
N LEU A 174 -2.39 3.43 -6.65
CA LEU A 174 -2.98 2.09 -6.60
C LEU A 174 -3.54 1.68 -5.21
N LEU A 175 -3.03 2.23 -4.10
CA LEU A 175 -3.62 1.98 -2.79
C LEU A 175 -4.98 2.69 -2.64
N VAL A 176 -5.18 3.83 -3.30
CA VAL A 176 -6.49 4.50 -3.36
C VAL A 176 -7.50 3.59 -4.04
N ASP A 177 -7.10 2.94 -5.13
CA ASP A 177 -7.95 1.99 -5.86
C ASP A 177 -8.31 0.78 -5.00
N VAL A 178 -7.33 0.18 -4.31
CA VAL A 178 -7.56 -0.97 -3.42
C VAL A 178 -8.52 -0.62 -2.28
N VAL A 179 -8.36 0.55 -1.67
CA VAL A 179 -9.24 1.02 -0.60
C VAL A 179 -10.67 1.24 -1.13
N ASN A 180 -10.81 1.92 -2.27
CA ASN A 180 -12.11 2.18 -2.88
C ASN A 180 -12.81 0.90 -3.33
N ASP A 181 -12.06 -0.06 -3.90
CA ASP A 181 -12.55 -1.39 -4.27
C ASP A 181 -13.10 -2.13 -3.04
N ARG A 182 -12.34 -2.14 -1.94
CA ARG A 182 -12.78 -2.77 -0.69
C ARG A 182 -14.05 -2.12 -0.13
N ILE A 183 -14.13 -0.79 -0.14
CA ILE A 183 -15.32 -0.05 0.32
C ILE A 183 -16.54 -0.44 -0.52
N LYS A 184 -16.41 -0.40 -1.85
CA LYS A 184 -17.51 -0.76 -2.77
C LYS A 184 -17.98 -2.19 -2.55
N TYR A 185 -17.05 -3.13 -2.40
CA TYR A 185 -17.38 -4.52 -2.15
C TYR A 185 -18.15 -4.68 -0.84
N CYS A 186 -17.67 -4.09 0.26
CA CYS A 186 -18.34 -4.15 1.55
C CYS A 186 -19.74 -3.50 1.52
N LEU A 187 -19.92 -2.39 0.82
CA LEU A 187 -21.23 -1.75 0.62
C LEU A 187 -22.18 -2.63 -0.20
N SER A 188 -21.66 -3.27 -1.26
CA SER A 188 -22.42 -4.24 -2.07
C SER A 188 -22.89 -5.42 -1.22
N HIS A 189 -22.04 -5.93 -0.33
CA HIS A 189 -22.41 -7.01 0.58
C HIS A 189 -23.53 -6.57 1.53
N VAL A 190 -23.37 -5.41 2.16
CA VAL A 190 -24.35 -4.84 3.08
C VAL A 190 -25.70 -4.56 2.41
N ALA A 191 -25.71 -4.24 1.11
CA ALA A 191 -26.92 -4.07 0.32
C ALA A 191 -27.61 -5.40 -0.06
N GLY A 192 -26.95 -6.55 0.15
CA GLY A 192 -27.43 -7.87 -0.24
C GLY A 192 -27.05 -8.28 -1.67
N ASP A 193 -26.17 -7.53 -2.33
CA ASP A 193 -25.78 -7.74 -3.73
C ASP A 193 -24.48 -8.55 -3.88
N ALA A 194 -23.79 -8.87 -2.78
CA ALA A 194 -22.56 -9.65 -2.78
C ALA A 194 -22.39 -10.49 -1.50
N GLU A 195 -21.59 -11.54 -1.57
CA GLU A 195 -21.12 -12.30 -0.40
C GLU A 195 -20.14 -11.48 0.44
N GLU A 196 -19.78 -11.97 1.64
CA GLU A 196 -18.73 -11.32 2.45
C GLU A 196 -17.39 -11.29 1.69
N CYS A 197 -16.66 -10.18 1.78
CA CYS A 197 -15.31 -10.14 1.21
C CYS A 197 -14.37 -11.08 1.98
N ALA A 198 -13.30 -11.53 1.35
CA ALA A 198 -12.34 -12.49 1.94
C ALA A 198 -11.75 -12.07 3.31
N VAL A 199 -11.74 -10.76 3.63
CA VAL A 199 -11.24 -10.24 4.91
C VAL A 199 -12.33 -10.22 6.00
N CYS A 200 -13.59 -10.04 5.59
CA CYS A 200 -14.70 -10.01 6.53
C CYS A 200 -15.35 -11.37 6.73
N ALA A 201 -15.14 -12.32 5.82
CA ALA A 201 -15.71 -13.66 5.84
C ALA A 201 -15.63 -14.30 7.22
N GLY A 202 -16.78 -14.63 7.81
CA GLY A 202 -16.89 -15.30 9.12
C GLY A 202 -16.62 -14.41 10.33
N THR A 203 -16.36 -13.11 10.15
CA THR A 203 -16.11 -12.17 11.26
C THR A 203 -17.37 -11.45 11.74
N GLY A 204 -18.42 -11.41 10.91
CA GLY A 204 -19.63 -10.62 11.16
C GLY A 204 -19.38 -9.11 11.25
N LYS A 205 -18.26 -8.63 10.70
CA LYS A 205 -17.85 -7.21 10.75
C LYS A 205 -18.33 -6.39 9.56
N CYS A 206 -18.70 -7.01 8.44
CA CYS A 206 -19.20 -6.31 7.26
C CYS A 206 -20.70 -6.00 7.39
N LYS A 207 -21.06 -5.08 8.30
CA LYS A 207 -22.46 -4.75 8.60
C LYS A 207 -22.67 -3.28 8.90
N LEU A 208 -23.93 -2.86 8.82
CA LEU A 208 -24.38 -1.57 9.37
C LEU A 208 -24.56 -1.70 10.88
N TYR A 209 -24.31 -0.60 11.58
CA TYR A 209 -24.49 -0.45 13.03
C TYR A 209 -25.54 0.62 13.30
#